data_AF-A0A6M0EW76-F1
#
_entry.id   AF-A0A6M0EW76-F1
#
_cell.length_a   1.000
_cell.length_b   1.000
_cell.length_c   1.000
_cell.angle_alpha   90.00
_cell.angle_beta   90.00
_cell.angle_gamma   90.00
#
_symmetry.space_group_name_H-M   'P 1'
#
loop_
_entity.id
_entity.type
_entity.pdbx_description
1 polymer ?
#
loop_
_entity_poly.entity_id
_entity_poly.type
_entity_poly.pdbx_seq_one_letter_code
_entity_poly.pdbx_strand_id
1 'polypeptide(L)'
;MPNNQQEAYRLVRYLDLPIPQVARICGKDISDAGIKLGGRLISWSSDTTETDNLRCRLLSLAKEVKSEERLFQSQKPVLEVIWDLNKQFDAGIKRWQQYQDLAAKNIEGKLPNFLVLGAPKSATTWLYACLAAHPDVFVPVDKELEFFGTHRFYLGLNWYKQKFAHWNSQPAVGEVSVGYFSYEQAAEQIYKTLDNSSLKLIVLLREPLDCALSFYFHWLLRGEAPRSFEESFKFRRFRRFYYRTVNYHLHYQKYLQYFAKDQILIVLFEEIKQQPLAALKRVFEFLNIDAEYYDQAFERKKNIGYSIKNLNLHYLLHHTEIVCRELLPPKISNKISYRLKEHNKKVNIINQRPTQQIEQGIYRQLQQEYRLNNQKLAELAGIDLSLWDF
;
A
#
# COMPACT_ATOMS: atom_id res chain seq x y z
N MET A 1 -22.22 18.87 11.31
CA MET A 1 -21.79 17.95 12.39
C MET A 1 -21.90 16.54 11.83
N PRO A 2 -20.80 15.83 11.52
CA PRO A 2 -20.88 14.46 11.03
C PRO A 2 -21.47 13.55 12.11
N ASN A 3 -22.37 12.66 11.72
CA ASN A 3 -23.17 11.85 12.63
C ASN A 3 -22.32 10.80 13.39
N ASN A 4 -22.56 10.62 14.69
CA ASN A 4 -21.72 9.91 15.67
C ASN A 4 -21.30 8.47 15.28
N GLN A 5 -22.04 7.79 14.40
CA GLN A 5 -21.66 6.49 13.83
C GLN A 5 -20.42 6.55 12.92
N GLN A 6 -20.21 7.66 12.19
CA GLN A 6 -19.05 7.82 11.32
C GLN A 6 -17.76 8.03 12.13
N GLU A 7 -17.83 8.66 13.30
CA GLU A 7 -16.67 8.89 14.17
C GLU A 7 -16.25 7.65 14.97
N ALA A 8 -17.22 6.82 15.39
CA ALA A 8 -16.94 5.50 15.93
C ALA A 8 -16.24 4.58 14.90
N TYR A 9 -16.66 4.63 13.63
CA TYR A 9 -15.98 3.93 12.54
C TYR A 9 -14.57 4.46 12.26
N ARG A 10 -14.34 5.78 12.45
CA ARG A 10 -13.02 6.41 12.31
C ARG A 10 -12.04 5.89 13.36
N LEU A 11 -12.46 5.77 14.62
CA LEU A 11 -11.65 5.23 15.74
C LEU A 11 -11.27 3.76 15.56
N VAL A 12 -12.19 2.94 15.06
CA VAL A 12 -11.95 1.49 14.87
C VAL A 12 -11.05 1.21 13.66
N ARG A 13 -11.13 1.99 12.58
CA ARG A 13 -10.12 1.96 11.49
C ARG A 13 -8.78 2.56 11.93
N TYR A 14 -8.78 3.51 12.88
CA TYR A 14 -7.58 4.17 13.40
C TYR A 14 -6.59 3.22 14.07
N LEU A 15 -7.10 2.11 14.62
CA LEU A 15 -6.34 1.10 15.36
C LEU A 15 -5.84 -0.06 14.49
N ASP A 16 -6.14 -0.07 13.18
CA ASP A 16 -5.80 -1.13 12.23
C ASP A 16 -6.22 -2.56 12.70
N LEU A 17 -7.26 -2.65 13.53
CA LEU A 17 -7.79 -3.91 14.02
C LEU A 17 -8.47 -4.68 12.86
N PRO A 18 -8.21 -6.00 12.73
CA PRO A 18 -8.81 -6.81 11.67
C PRO A 18 -10.36 -6.72 11.70
N ILE A 19 -10.97 -6.46 10.53
CA ILE A 19 -12.43 -6.36 10.31
C ILE A 19 -13.30 -7.41 11.05
N PRO A 20 -12.89 -8.68 11.22
CA PRO A 20 -13.70 -9.66 11.98
C PRO A 20 -13.91 -9.33 13.46
N GLN A 21 -13.05 -8.50 14.08
CA GLN A 21 -13.21 -8.07 15.47
C GLN A 21 -14.20 -6.90 15.62
N VAL A 22 -14.46 -6.16 14.55
CA VAL A 22 -15.38 -5.01 14.53
C VAL A 22 -16.84 -5.44 14.63
N ALA A 23 -17.20 -6.59 14.05
CA ALA A 23 -18.57 -7.11 14.06
C ALA A 23 -19.08 -7.50 15.47
N ARG A 24 -18.19 -7.71 16.46
CA ARG A 24 -18.58 -7.94 17.87
C ARG A 24 -18.73 -6.66 18.69
N ILE A 25 -18.35 -5.50 18.15
CA ILE A 25 -18.50 -4.19 18.82
C ILE A 25 -19.87 -3.56 18.50
N CYS A 26 -20.67 -4.16 17.61
CA CYS A 26 -22.01 -3.71 17.24
C CYS A 26 -23.06 -3.66 18.38
N GLY A 27 -22.68 -3.96 19.62
CA GLY A 27 -23.56 -3.86 20.79
C GLY A 27 -23.07 -2.89 21.88
N LYS A 28 -22.12 -1.98 21.60
CA LYS A 28 -21.58 -1.07 22.61
C LYS A 28 -21.56 0.38 22.10
N ASP A 29 -22.22 1.27 22.84
CA ASP A 29 -22.39 2.69 22.51
C ASP A 29 -21.04 3.43 22.57
N ILE A 30 -20.60 3.99 21.45
CA ILE A 30 -19.39 4.83 21.36
C ILE A 30 -19.85 6.29 21.19
N SER A 31 -19.23 7.22 21.93
CA SER A 31 -19.51 8.66 21.84
C SER A 31 -18.25 9.53 21.94
N ASP A 32 -18.40 10.84 21.71
CA ASP A 32 -17.33 11.85 21.81
C ASP A 32 -16.70 11.92 23.20
N ALA A 33 -17.42 11.46 24.22
CA ALA A 33 -16.96 11.42 25.59
C ALA A 33 -16.21 10.12 25.95
N GLY A 34 -16.32 9.04 25.16
CA GLY A 34 -15.72 7.75 25.50
C GLY A 34 -16.34 6.52 24.83
N ILE A 35 -15.92 5.33 25.25
CA ILE A 35 -16.57 4.06 24.90
C ILE A 35 -17.39 3.57 26.09
N LYS A 36 -18.68 3.30 25.88
CA LYS A 36 -19.54 2.69 26.90
C LYS A 36 -19.40 1.17 26.85
N LEU A 37 -18.71 0.60 27.83
CA LEU A 37 -18.58 -0.86 27.99
C LEU A 37 -19.54 -1.33 29.08
N GLY A 38 -20.74 -1.77 28.69
CA GLY A 38 -21.81 -2.09 29.65
C GLY A 38 -22.44 -0.81 30.20
N GLY A 39 -22.56 -0.69 31.53
CA GLY A 39 -23.11 0.52 32.19
C GLY A 39 -22.13 1.67 32.40
N ARG A 40 -20.83 1.49 32.10
CA ARG A 40 -19.76 2.44 32.42
C ARG A 40 -19.17 3.06 31.16
N LEU A 41 -19.04 4.38 31.15
CA LEU A 41 -18.35 5.16 30.11
C LEU A 41 -16.87 5.27 30.47
N ILE A 42 -15.99 4.81 29.59
CA ILE A 42 -14.54 5.00 29.71
C ILE A 42 -14.18 6.22 28.87
N SER A 43 -13.69 7.29 29.52
CA SER A 43 -13.42 8.55 28.82
C SER A 43 -12.08 8.55 28.08
N TRP A 44 -11.99 9.34 27.01
CA TRP A 44 -10.73 9.52 26.26
C TRP A 44 -9.67 10.32 27.01
N SER A 45 -10.05 10.95 28.11
CA SER A 45 -9.20 11.81 28.94
C SER A 45 -8.71 11.12 30.23
N SER A 46 -9.07 9.85 30.46
CA SER A 46 -8.71 9.13 31.69
C SER A 46 -7.24 8.74 31.70
N ASP A 47 -6.64 8.80 32.88
CA ASP A 47 -5.29 8.39 33.24
C ASP A 47 -4.95 6.95 32.81
N THR A 48 -3.63 6.67 32.70
CA THR A 48 -3.03 5.50 32.05
C THR A 48 -3.69 4.16 32.37
N THR A 49 -4.18 4.00 33.60
CA THR A 49 -4.81 2.79 34.11
C THR A 49 -6.10 2.39 33.37
N GLU A 50 -6.94 3.33 32.93
CA GLU A 50 -8.20 3.00 32.23
C GLU A 50 -7.95 2.69 30.73
N THR A 51 -6.93 3.34 30.14
CA THR A 51 -6.41 3.03 28.81
C THR A 51 -5.76 1.64 28.77
N ASP A 52 -5.00 1.27 29.79
CA ASP A 52 -4.44 -0.07 29.96
C ASP A 52 -5.52 -1.15 30.16
N ASN A 53 -6.64 -0.80 30.80
CA ASN A 53 -7.80 -1.68 30.92
C ASN A 53 -8.53 -1.87 29.58
N LEU A 54 -8.63 -0.82 28.75
CA LEU A 54 -9.17 -0.91 27.39
C LEU A 54 -8.26 -1.80 26.51
N ARG A 55 -6.94 -1.61 26.63
CA ARG A 55 -5.90 -2.43 25.98
C ARG A 55 -6.00 -3.90 26.39
N CYS A 56 -6.09 -4.20 27.68
CA CYS A 56 -6.27 -5.57 28.19
C CYS A 56 -7.56 -6.23 27.68
N ARG A 57 -8.67 -5.47 27.58
CA ARG A 57 -9.96 -5.99 27.08
C ARG A 57 -9.99 -6.20 25.56
N LEU A 58 -9.31 -5.36 24.78
CA LEU A 58 -9.13 -5.58 23.34
C LEU A 58 -8.22 -6.80 23.09
N LEU A 59 -7.16 -6.96 23.88
CA LEU A 59 -6.28 -8.13 23.83
C LEU A 59 -6.99 -9.42 24.25
N SER A 60 -7.91 -9.38 25.22
CA SER A 60 -8.72 -10.55 25.59
C SER A 60 -9.71 -10.92 24.49
N LEU A 61 -10.33 -9.94 23.83
CA LEU A 61 -11.20 -10.17 22.67
C LEU A 61 -10.43 -10.73 21.46
N ALA A 62 -9.16 -10.34 21.28
CA ALA A 62 -8.29 -10.90 20.25
C ALA A 62 -7.95 -12.38 20.47
N LYS A 63 -7.93 -12.86 21.73
CA LYS A 63 -7.71 -14.28 22.07
C LYS A 63 -8.88 -15.19 21.71
N GLU A 64 -10.08 -14.64 21.57
CA GLU A 64 -11.30 -15.39 21.23
C GLU A 64 -11.54 -15.55 19.71
N VAL A 65 -10.65 -14.99 18.89
CA VAL A 65 -10.68 -15.16 17.44
C VAL A 65 -10.35 -16.63 17.12
N LYS A 66 -11.29 -17.31 16.44
CA LYS A 66 -11.17 -18.73 16.07
C LYS A 66 -9.84 -18.97 15.33
N SER A 67 -9.28 -20.18 15.51
CA SER A 67 -7.98 -20.60 14.96
C SER A 67 -7.78 -20.34 13.47
N GLU A 68 -8.86 -20.34 12.67
CA GLU A 68 -8.83 -20.06 11.23
C GLU A 68 -8.61 -18.57 10.89
N GLU A 69 -8.89 -17.68 11.83
CA GLU A 69 -8.67 -16.23 11.74
C GLU A 69 -7.45 -15.75 12.52
N ARG A 70 -6.70 -16.66 13.17
CA ARG A 70 -5.35 -16.32 13.65
C ARG A 70 -4.56 -15.83 12.45
N LEU A 71 -4.40 -14.51 12.38
CA LEU A 71 -3.51 -13.85 11.46
C LEU A 71 -2.19 -14.58 11.60
N PHE A 72 -1.82 -15.27 10.54
CA PHE A 72 -0.56 -15.98 10.39
C PHE A 72 -0.40 -17.32 11.14
N GLN A 73 -0.26 -18.39 10.35
CA GLN A 73 0.86 -19.33 10.49
C GLN A 73 2.10 -18.72 9.80
N SER A 74 2.55 -17.53 10.22
CA SER A 74 3.91 -17.10 9.88
C SER A 74 4.84 -17.89 10.79
N GLN A 75 6.09 -17.99 10.39
CA GLN A 75 7.17 -18.41 11.28
C GLN A 75 7.42 -17.40 12.43
N LYS A 76 6.54 -16.41 12.64
CA LYS A 76 6.66 -15.40 13.69
C LYS A 76 6.09 -15.95 15.01
N PRO A 77 6.82 -15.84 16.13
CA PRO A 77 6.31 -16.22 17.44
C PRO A 77 5.05 -15.43 17.84
N VAL A 78 4.15 -16.04 18.62
CA VAL A 78 2.91 -15.43 19.14
C VAL A 78 3.14 -14.09 19.87
N LEU A 79 4.31 -13.95 20.50
CA LEU A 79 4.72 -12.72 21.19
C LEU A 79 4.92 -11.54 20.21
N GLU A 80 5.39 -11.79 18.99
CA GLU A 80 5.58 -10.77 17.95
C GLU A 80 4.22 -10.18 17.52
N VAL A 81 3.19 -11.03 17.40
CA VAL A 81 1.83 -10.62 17.02
C VAL A 81 1.15 -9.77 18.10
N ILE A 82 1.24 -10.18 19.38
CA ILE A 82 0.66 -9.42 20.51
C ILE A 82 1.36 -8.07 20.66
N TRP A 83 2.67 -8.04 20.42
CA TRP A 83 3.47 -6.84 20.52
C TRP A 83 3.22 -5.85 19.37
N ASP A 84 3.00 -6.34 18.14
CA ASP A 84 2.62 -5.50 16.99
C ASP A 84 1.27 -4.79 17.25
N LEU A 85 0.29 -5.50 17.81
CA LEU A 85 -1.02 -4.92 18.18
C LEU A 85 -0.89 -3.80 19.22
N ASN A 86 0.00 -4.00 20.20
CA ASN A 86 0.31 -3.02 21.23
C ASN A 86 1.00 -1.77 20.67
N LYS A 87 2.00 -1.94 19.79
CA LYS A 87 2.65 -0.82 19.09
C LYS A 87 1.67 -0.05 18.20
N GLN A 88 0.74 -0.74 17.56
CA GLN A 88 -0.30 -0.11 16.73
C GLN A 88 -1.25 0.78 17.54
N PHE A 89 -1.60 0.36 18.76
CA PHE A 89 -2.45 1.14 19.66
C PHE A 89 -1.79 2.44 20.12
N ASP A 90 -0.55 2.37 20.63
CA ASP A 90 0.20 3.54 21.09
C ASP A 90 0.51 4.51 19.93
N ALA A 91 0.79 3.98 18.74
CA ALA A 91 0.92 4.78 17.52
C ALA A 91 -0.41 5.43 17.10
N GLY A 92 -1.54 4.74 17.30
CA GLY A 92 -2.89 5.25 17.06
C GLY A 92 -3.18 6.50 17.90
N ILE A 93 -2.91 6.47 19.20
CA ILE A 93 -3.13 7.63 20.08
C ILE A 93 -2.28 8.84 19.65
N LYS A 94 -0.98 8.62 19.38
CA LYS A 94 -0.09 9.71 18.91
C LYS A 94 -0.55 10.32 17.59
N ARG A 95 -1.04 9.50 16.65
CA ARG A 95 -1.61 9.99 15.38
C ARG A 95 -2.85 10.85 15.61
N TRP A 96 -3.67 10.55 16.62
CA TRP A 96 -4.89 11.30 16.92
C TRP A 96 -4.58 12.70 17.46
N GLN A 97 -3.58 12.82 18.33
CA GLN A 97 -3.09 14.13 18.79
C GLN A 97 -2.54 14.95 17.62
N GLN A 98 -1.70 14.33 16.77
CA GLN A 98 -1.20 14.99 15.55
C GLN A 98 -2.34 15.46 14.63
N TYR A 99 -3.42 14.70 14.52
CA TYR A 99 -4.59 15.11 13.75
C TYR A 99 -5.23 16.39 14.29
N GLN A 100 -5.44 16.49 15.61
CA GLN A 100 -6.02 17.69 16.21
C GLN A 100 -5.12 18.92 15.97
N ASP A 101 -3.80 18.75 16.11
CA ASP A 101 -2.84 19.83 15.86
C ASP A 101 -2.83 20.29 14.39
N LEU A 102 -3.03 19.37 13.44
CA LEU A 102 -3.05 19.66 12.00
C LEU A 102 -4.39 20.26 11.56
N ALA A 103 -5.50 19.81 12.13
CA ALA A 103 -6.82 20.37 11.86
C ALA A 103 -6.91 21.85 12.29
N ALA A 104 -6.18 22.23 13.34
CA ALA A 104 -6.15 23.60 13.85
C ALA A 104 -5.26 24.57 13.03
N LYS A 105 -4.41 24.06 12.13
CA LYS A 105 -3.46 24.89 11.37
C LYS A 105 -4.03 25.28 10.00
N ASN A 106 -3.83 26.54 9.62
CA ASN A 106 -4.02 26.94 8.22
C ASN A 106 -2.74 26.58 7.44
N ILE A 107 -2.85 25.66 6.48
CA ILE A 107 -1.72 25.17 5.70
C ILE A 107 -1.94 25.57 4.25
N GLU A 108 -1.13 26.52 3.79
CA GLU A 108 -0.97 26.79 2.37
C GLU A 108 -0.16 25.65 1.75
N GLY A 109 -0.73 25.01 0.74
CA GLY A 109 -0.10 23.89 0.05
C GLY A 109 -0.87 23.56 -1.22
N LYS A 110 -0.14 23.36 -2.32
CA LYS A 110 -0.71 22.97 -3.61
C LYS A 110 -1.21 21.53 -3.52
N LEU A 111 -2.48 21.31 -3.86
CA LEU A 111 -3.01 19.96 -4.03
C LEU A 111 -2.52 19.37 -5.36
N PRO A 112 -2.35 18.04 -5.45
CA PRO A 112 -1.88 17.41 -6.67
C PRO A 112 -2.90 17.55 -7.80
N ASN A 113 -2.39 17.74 -9.02
CA ASN A 113 -3.14 17.71 -10.27
C ASN A 113 -2.86 16.44 -11.09
N PHE A 114 -1.99 15.55 -10.61
CA PHE A 114 -1.92 14.18 -11.11
C PHE A 114 -1.70 13.16 -10.00
N LEU A 115 -2.14 11.93 -10.22
CA LEU A 115 -1.90 10.79 -9.33
C LEU A 115 -1.40 9.59 -10.15
N VAL A 116 -0.31 8.97 -9.72
CA VAL A 116 0.10 7.67 -10.22
C VAL A 116 -0.47 6.60 -9.30
N LEU A 117 -1.37 5.81 -9.84
CA LEU A 117 -2.08 4.75 -9.15
C LEU A 117 -1.33 3.43 -9.32
N GLY A 118 -2.00 2.35 -8.89
CA GLY A 118 -1.52 0.99 -9.04
C GLY A 118 -1.42 0.53 -10.49
N ALA A 119 -1.00 -0.71 -10.69
CA ALA A 119 -0.81 -1.78 -9.71
C ALA A 119 0.59 -1.81 -9.04
N PRO A 120 0.70 -2.38 -7.83
CA PRO A 120 1.99 -2.69 -7.24
C PRO A 120 2.79 -3.61 -8.16
N LYS A 121 4.13 -3.54 -8.07
CA LYS A 121 5.05 -4.38 -8.88
C LYS A 121 5.02 -4.10 -10.39
N SER A 122 4.41 -2.99 -10.82
CA SER A 122 4.35 -2.52 -12.21
C SER A 122 5.28 -1.31 -12.46
N ALA A 123 6.53 -1.36 -11.99
CA ALA A 123 7.53 -0.29 -12.18
C ALA A 123 7.20 1.10 -11.58
N THR A 124 6.28 1.21 -10.62
CA THR A 124 5.90 2.51 -10.02
C THR A 124 7.05 3.25 -9.33
N THR A 125 8.05 2.52 -8.80
CA THR A 125 9.26 3.12 -8.24
C THR A 125 10.19 3.68 -9.30
N TRP A 126 10.25 3.06 -10.49
CA TRP A 126 11.00 3.61 -11.62
C TRP A 126 10.33 4.88 -12.14
N LEU A 127 9.00 4.85 -12.35
CA LEU A 127 8.27 6.03 -12.82
C LEU A 127 8.38 7.18 -11.81
N TYR A 128 8.25 6.91 -10.50
CA TYR A 128 8.47 7.90 -9.45
C TYR A 128 9.85 8.57 -9.56
N ALA A 129 10.91 7.79 -9.79
CA ALA A 129 12.26 8.33 -9.92
C ALA A 129 12.42 9.19 -11.19
N CYS A 130 11.76 8.83 -12.29
CA CYS A 130 11.79 9.63 -13.51
C CYS A 130 11.02 10.94 -13.34
N LEU A 131 9.82 10.88 -12.75
CA LEU A 131 9.02 12.06 -12.41
C LEU A 131 9.78 13.00 -11.46
N ALA A 132 10.43 12.47 -10.42
CA ALA A 132 11.20 13.27 -9.48
C ALA A 132 12.45 13.94 -10.08
N ALA A 133 12.94 13.46 -11.23
CA ALA A 133 14.07 14.04 -11.93
C ALA A 133 13.66 15.09 -12.98
N HIS A 134 12.38 15.17 -13.36
CA HIS A 134 11.90 16.13 -14.34
C HIS A 134 11.72 17.53 -13.71
N PRO A 135 12.26 18.61 -14.30
CA PRO A 135 12.24 19.96 -13.70
C PRO A 135 10.82 20.52 -13.49
N ASP A 136 9.90 20.20 -14.39
CA ASP A 136 8.50 20.63 -14.33
C ASP A 136 7.59 19.79 -13.43
N VAL A 137 8.16 18.83 -12.69
CA VAL A 137 7.39 17.91 -11.85
C VAL A 137 7.79 18.07 -10.39
N PHE A 138 6.78 18.21 -9.53
CA PHE A 138 6.94 18.06 -8.10
C PHE A 138 6.23 16.79 -7.62
N VAL A 139 6.98 15.91 -6.98
CA VAL A 139 6.47 14.78 -6.21
C VAL A 139 7.11 14.79 -4.81
N PRO A 140 6.36 14.49 -3.74
CA PRO A 140 6.92 14.39 -2.40
C PRO A 140 8.02 13.34 -2.30
N VAL A 141 9.02 13.59 -1.44
CA VAL A 141 10.10 12.61 -1.13
C VAL A 141 9.53 11.33 -0.51
N ASP A 142 8.47 11.47 0.29
CA ASP A 142 7.70 10.35 0.81
C ASP A 142 6.83 9.76 -0.33
N LYS A 143 7.30 8.67 -0.96
CA LYS A 143 6.47 7.88 -1.88
C LYS A 143 5.41 7.10 -1.10
N GLU A 144 4.28 6.79 -1.74
CA GLU A 144 3.14 6.04 -1.17
C GLU A 144 2.53 6.78 0.04
N LEU A 145 2.01 7.99 -0.22
CA LEU A 145 1.30 8.76 0.81
C LEU A 145 0.07 8.02 1.30
N GLU A 146 -0.54 7.19 0.45
CA GLU A 146 -1.65 6.29 0.79
C GLU A 146 -2.76 7.02 1.56
N PHE A 147 -3.04 8.28 1.17
CA PHE A 147 -4.04 9.13 1.79
C PHE A 147 -5.44 8.60 1.49
N PHE A 148 -5.80 8.51 0.21
CA PHE A 148 -7.11 8.05 -0.23
C PHE A 148 -7.30 6.55 -0.04
N GLY A 149 -8.50 6.14 0.37
CA GLY A 149 -8.87 4.73 0.54
C GLY A 149 -8.32 4.05 1.79
N THR A 150 -7.56 4.76 2.63
CA THR A 150 -6.97 4.21 3.86
C THR A 150 -7.42 4.98 5.12
N HIS A 151 -6.88 4.61 6.28
CA HIS A 151 -7.07 5.37 7.51
C HIS A 151 -6.45 6.78 7.44
N ARG A 152 -5.47 7.02 6.56
CA ARG A 152 -4.77 8.31 6.44
C ARG A 152 -5.68 9.42 5.90
N PHE A 153 -6.74 9.09 5.16
CA PHE A 153 -7.76 10.06 4.74
C PHE A 153 -8.33 10.85 5.92
N TYR A 154 -8.50 10.17 7.07
CA TYR A 154 -9.03 10.78 8.28
C TYR A 154 -8.02 11.66 9.03
N LEU A 155 -6.75 11.69 8.60
CA LEU A 155 -5.77 12.68 9.07
C LEU A 155 -6.07 14.09 8.50
N GLY A 156 -7.03 14.18 7.57
CA GLY A 156 -7.54 15.43 7.04
C GLY A 156 -6.67 16.03 5.94
N LEU A 157 -7.24 17.01 5.23
CA LEU A 157 -6.62 17.60 4.06
C LEU A 157 -5.33 18.37 4.40
N ASN A 158 -5.22 18.92 5.61
CA ASN A 158 -4.02 19.62 6.07
C ASN A 158 -2.82 18.68 6.18
N TRP A 159 -3.01 17.45 6.68
CA TRP A 159 -1.97 16.42 6.67
C TRP A 159 -1.50 16.13 5.25
N TYR A 160 -2.44 16.05 4.30
CA TYR A 160 -2.12 15.79 2.91
C TYR A 160 -1.36 16.95 2.25
N LYS A 161 -1.83 18.19 2.42
CA LYS A 161 -1.19 19.41 1.91
C LYS A 161 0.26 19.58 2.37
N GLN A 162 0.57 19.21 3.62
CA GLN A 162 1.95 19.30 4.13
C GLN A 162 2.94 18.47 3.33
N LYS A 163 2.50 17.38 2.68
CA LYS A 163 3.36 16.57 1.82
C LYS A 163 3.84 17.34 0.58
N PHE A 164 3.16 18.45 0.25
CA PHE A 164 3.46 19.32 -0.86
C PHE A 164 4.04 20.68 -0.44
N ALA A 165 4.47 20.84 0.81
CA ALA A 165 4.96 22.12 1.35
C ALA A 165 6.24 22.65 0.65
N HIS A 166 7.00 21.80 -0.03
CA HIS A 166 8.22 22.17 -0.76
C HIS A 166 7.98 22.38 -2.27
N TRP A 167 6.73 22.39 -2.72
CA TRP A 167 6.41 22.74 -4.10
C TRP A 167 6.92 24.14 -4.44
N ASN A 168 7.56 24.28 -5.61
CA ASN A 168 8.19 25.52 -6.05
C ASN A 168 7.78 25.84 -7.50
N SER A 169 6.48 26.05 -7.71
CA SER A 169 5.89 26.49 -8.99
C SER A 169 5.92 25.49 -10.14
N GLN A 170 6.27 24.21 -9.91
CA GLN A 170 6.18 23.18 -10.93
C GLN A 170 4.73 23.03 -11.44
N PRO A 171 4.50 22.94 -12.76
CA PRO A 171 3.15 22.81 -13.31
C PRO A 171 2.54 21.43 -13.02
N ALA A 172 3.34 20.35 -13.03
CA ALA A 172 2.86 19.01 -12.69
C ALA A 172 3.16 18.73 -11.21
N VAL A 173 2.12 18.54 -10.41
CA VAL A 173 2.22 18.27 -8.97
C VAL A 173 1.46 17.00 -8.66
N GLY A 174 2.13 15.98 -8.13
CA GLY A 174 1.47 14.70 -7.95
C GLY A 174 2.10 13.82 -6.89
N GLU A 175 1.51 12.64 -6.73
CA GLU A 175 2.03 11.60 -5.87
C GLU A 175 1.88 10.21 -6.50
N VAL A 176 2.56 9.22 -5.91
CA VAL A 176 2.54 7.84 -6.37
C VAL A 176 2.10 6.96 -5.21
N SER A 177 0.89 6.41 -5.31
CA SER A 177 0.29 5.53 -4.31
C SER A 177 -0.42 4.37 -5.00
N VAL A 178 0.24 3.21 -5.05
CA VAL A 178 -0.20 2.06 -5.86
C VAL A 178 -1.50 1.44 -5.35
N GLY A 179 -1.80 1.63 -4.06
CA GLY A 179 -3.01 1.09 -3.46
C GLY A 179 -4.30 1.69 -4.02
N TYR A 180 -4.26 2.97 -4.43
CA TYR A 180 -5.43 3.74 -4.83
C TYR A 180 -6.27 3.07 -5.92
N PHE A 181 -5.64 2.43 -6.91
CA PHE A 181 -6.38 1.77 -7.99
C PHE A 181 -7.32 0.67 -7.46
N SER A 182 -6.87 -0.04 -6.43
CA SER A 182 -7.58 -1.18 -5.85
C SER A 182 -8.47 -0.86 -4.63
N TYR A 183 -8.32 0.33 -4.05
CA TYR A 183 -8.98 0.66 -2.79
C TYR A 183 -10.43 1.07 -2.98
N GLU A 184 -11.28 0.52 -2.12
CA GLU A 184 -12.73 0.63 -2.26
C GLU A 184 -13.23 2.08 -2.14
N GLN A 185 -12.58 2.93 -1.34
CA GLN A 185 -13.03 4.32 -1.19
C GLN A 185 -12.19 5.32 -1.99
N ALA A 186 -11.11 4.90 -2.67
CA ALA A 186 -10.15 5.84 -3.23
C ALA A 186 -10.74 6.68 -4.37
N ALA A 187 -11.38 6.08 -5.38
CA ALA A 187 -11.91 6.81 -6.53
C ALA A 187 -12.89 7.93 -6.12
N GLU A 188 -13.86 7.61 -5.26
CA GLU A 188 -14.83 8.58 -4.74
C GLU A 188 -14.17 9.69 -3.90
N GLN A 189 -13.23 9.32 -3.02
CA GLN A 189 -12.54 10.30 -2.18
C GLN A 189 -11.66 11.24 -3.00
N ILE A 190 -10.94 10.72 -4.00
CA ILE A 190 -10.16 11.53 -4.95
C ILE A 190 -11.09 12.54 -5.64
N TYR A 191 -12.19 12.04 -6.22
CA TYR A 191 -13.17 12.87 -6.93
C TYR A 191 -13.77 13.98 -6.05
N LYS A 192 -14.04 13.69 -4.78
CA LYS A 192 -14.62 14.69 -3.85
C LYS A 192 -13.60 15.68 -3.30
N THR A 193 -12.31 15.37 -3.36
CA THR A 193 -11.26 16.14 -2.65
C THR A 193 -10.41 16.99 -3.59
N LEU A 194 -10.13 16.49 -4.80
CA LEU A 194 -9.27 17.16 -5.77
C LEU A 194 -10.09 17.88 -6.84
N ASP A 195 -9.44 18.81 -7.54
CA ASP A 195 -10.04 19.48 -8.69
C ASP A 195 -10.05 18.56 -9.92
N ASN A 196 -11.22 18.01 -10.23
CA ASN A 196 -11.39 17.05 -11.30
C ASN A 196 -11.30 17.65 -12.70
N SER A 197 -11.37 18.99 -12.85
CA SER A 197 -11.37 19.62 -14.19
C SER A 197 -10.04 19.44 -14.91
N SER A 198 -8.95 19.34 -14.16
CA SER A 198 -7.58 19.16 -14.69
C SER A 198 -6.85 17.94 -14.13
N LEU A 199 -7.51 17.12 -13.30
CA LEU A 199 -6.88 15.96 -12.66
C LEU A 199 -6.54 14.88 -13.69
N LYS A 200 -5.31 14.39 -13.61
CA LYS A 200 -4.77 13.32 -14.47
C LYS A 200 -4.42 12.09 -13.64
N LEU A 201 -4.88 10.92 -14.07
CA LEU A 201 -4.66 9.64 -13.40
C LEU A 201 -3.79 8.76 -14.29
N ILE A 202 -2.66 8.29 -13.77
CA ILE A 202 -1.78 7.36 -14.46
C ILE A 202 -1.89 5.99 -13.78
N VAL A 203 -2.26 4.96 -14.53
CA VAL A 203 -2.43 3.59 -14.04
C VAL A 203 -1.35 2.70 -14.65
N LEU A 204 -0.50 2.14 -13.79
CA LEU A 204 0.61 1.27 -14.20
C LEU A 204 0.23 -0.19 -14.09
N LEU A 205 -0.10 -0.85 -15.19
CA LEU A 205 -0.50 -2.26 -15.17
C LEU A 205 0.65 -3.19 -15.55
N ARG A 206 0.52 -4.46 -15.18
CA ARG A 206 1.43 -5.55 -15.53
C ARG A 206 0.57 -6.79 -15.70
N GLU A 207 1.01 -7.77 -16.47
CA GLU A 207 0.28 -9.04 -16.56
C GLU A 207 -0.15 -9.52 -15.16
N PRO A 208 -1.46 -9.75 -14.91
CA PRO A 208 -2.02 -10.03 -13.59
C PRO A 208 -1.30 -11.12 -12.79
N LEU A 209 -1.02 -12.26 -13.42
CA LEU A 209 -0.39 -13.39 -12.74
C LEU A 209 1.07 -13.08 -12.42
N ASP A 210 1.76 -12.41 -13.33
CA ASP A 210 3.14 -11.96 -13.17
C ASP A 210 3.28 -10.92 -12.05
N CYS A 211 2.33 -9.98 -11.97
CA CYS A 211 2.18 -9.02 -10.89
C CYS A 211 1.98 -9.74 -9.55
N ALA A 212 1.03 -10.66 -9.49
CA ALA A 212 0.72 -11.41 -8.28
C ALA A 212 1.89 -12.28 -7.80
N LEU A 213 2.59 -12.95 -8.71
CA LEU A 213 3.80 -13.72 -8.38
C LEU A 213 4.91 -12.82 -7.86
N SER A 214 5.12 -11.66 -8.48
CA SER A 214 6.10 -10.68 -7.98
C SER A 214 5.75 -10.19 -6.58
N PHE A 215 4.46 -10.05 -6.27
CA PHE A 215 4.00 -9.66 -4.95
C PHE A 215 4.10 -10.80 -3.92
N TYR A 216 3.79 -12.02 -4.32
CA TYR A 216 4.00 -13.21 -3.50
C TYR A 216 5.47 -13.35 -3.08
N PHE A 217 6.42 -13.21 -4.01
CA PHE A 217 7.84 -13.26 -3.65
C PHE A 217 8.22 -12.14 -2.68
N HIS A 218 7.64 -10.95 -2.83
CA HIS A 218 7.84 -9.85 -1.88
C HIS A 218 7.37 -10.21 -0.47
N TRP A 219 6.23 -10.91 -0.33
CA TRP A 219 5.78 -11.44 0.96
C TRP A 219 6.62 -12.60 1.47
N LEU A 220 6.98 -13.54 0.60
CA LEU A 220 7.84 -14.67 0.96
C LEU A 220 9.14 -14.17 1.58
N LEU A 221 9.79 -13.18 0.97
CA LEU A 221 11.04 -12.61 1.48
C LEU A 221 10.89 -11.91 2.84
N ARG A 222 9.70 -11.40 3.16
CA ARG A 222 9.39 -10.81 4.47
C ARG A 222 8.93 -11.82 5.52
N GLY A 223 8.84 -13.10 5.17
CA GLY A 223 8.22 -14.12 6.03
C GLY A 223 6.71 -13.94 6.17
N GLU A 224 6.07 -13.24 5.22
CA GLU A 224 4.65 -12.93 5.18
C GLU A 224 3.83 -13.87 4.26
N ALA A 225 4.48 -14.84 3.62
CA ALA A 225 3.83 -15.87 2.82
C ALA A 225 4.43 -17.26 3.08
N PRO A 226 3.64 -18.35 2.92
CA PRO A 226 4.14 -19.71 2.79
C PRO A 226 5.18 -19.86 1.69
N ARG A 227 5.96 -20.95 1.73
CA ARG A 227 7.00 -21.24 0.72
C ARG A 227 6.44 -21.64 -0.64
N SER A 228 5.18 -22.05 -0.70
CA SER A 228 4.47 -22.36 -1.94
C SER A 228 3.47 -21.26 -2.26
N PHE A 229 3.42 -20.91 -3.54
CA PHE A 229 2.42 -19.98 -4.07
C PHE A 229 1.01 -20.56 -3.92
N GLU A 230 0.84 -21.85 -4.22
CA GLU A 230 -0.38 -22.64 -4.07
C GLU A 230 -0.86 -22.64 -2.62
N GLU A 231 0.05 -22.91 -1.68
CA GLU A 231 -0.26 -22.88 -0.24
C GLU A 231 -0.73 -21.50 0.21
N SER A 232 -0.20 -20.43 -0.40
CA SER A 232 -0.64 -19.07 -0.11
C SER A 232 -2.13 -18.89 -0.39
N PHE A 233 -2.68 -19.53 -1.42
CA PHE A 233 -4.13 -19.49 -1.70
C PHE A 233 -4.99 -20.19 -0.66
N LYS A 234 -4.44 -21.03 0.23
CA LYS A 234 -5.21 -21.59 1.36
C LYS A 234 -5.56 -20.50 2.38
N PHE A 235 -4.83 -19.40 2.43
CA PHE A 235 -5.04 -18.30 3.36
C PHE A 235 -5.98 -17.23 2.81
N ARG A 236 -7.06 -16.94 3.56
CA ARG A 236 -8.07 -15.93 3.19
C ARG A 236 -7.46 -14.54 2.89
N ARG A 237 -6.46 -14.13 3.67
CA ARG A 237 -5.76 -12.84 3.49
C ARG A 237 -5.08 -12.75 2.13
N PHE A 238 -4.37 -13.80 1.72
CA PHE A 238 -3.69 -13.84 0.43
C PHE A 238 -4.72 -13.84 -0.70
N ARG A 239 -5.75 -14.70 -0.66
CA ARG A 239 -6.83 -14.69 -1.67
C ARG A 239 -7.47 -13.32 -1.82
N ARG A 240 -7.84 -12.68 -0.70
CA ARG A 240 -8.46 -11.35 -0.71
C ARG A 240 -7.52 -10.30 -1.28
N PHE A 241 -6.24 -10.35 -0.91
CA PHE A 241 -5.23 -9.45 -1.47
C PHE A 241 -5.04 -9.67 -2.97
N TYR A 242 -4.91 -10.92 -3.39
CA TYR A 242 -4.73 -11.35 -4.77
C TYR A 242 -5.85 -10.78 -5.66
N TYR A 243 -7.09 -11.18 -5.42
CA TYR A 243 -8.24 -10.73 -6.23
C TYR A 243 -8.44 -9.22 -6.17
N ARG A 244 -8.19 -8.58 -5.03
CA ARG A 244 -8.28 -7.12 -4.91
C ARG A 244 -7.18 -6.41 -5.69
N THR A 245 -6.03 -7.02 -5.93
CA THR A 245 -4.89 -6.32 -6.54
C THR A 245 -4.92 -6.39 -8.05
N VAL A 246 -5.34 -7.53 -8.61
CA VAL A 246 -5.15 -7.82 -10.03
C VAL A 246 -6.44 -7.92 -10.85
N ASN A 247 -7.61 -7.66 -10.27
CA ASN A 247 -8.89 -7.60 -11.00
C ASN A 247 -9.09 -6.22 -11.66
N TYR A 248 -8.15 -5.86 -12.55
CA TYR A 248 -8.04 -4.52 -13.14
C TYR A 248 -9.30 -4.02 -13.83
N HIS A 249 -10.06 -4.88 -14.53
CA HIS A 249 -11.29 -4.44 -15.21
C HIS A 249 -12.34 -3.88 -14.23
N LEU A 250 -12.49 -4.48 -13.04
CA LEU A 250 -13.41 -3.99 -12.00
C LEU A 250 -12.95 -2.65 -11.43
N HIS A 251 -11.64 -2.52 -11.20
CA HIS A 251 -11.06 -1.28 -10.70
C HIS A 251 -11.20 -0.15 -11.73
N TYR A 252 -10.88 -0.43 -13.00
CA TYR A 252 -11.02 0.55 -14.06
C TYR A 252 -12.48 0.99 -14.25
N GLN A 253 -13.42 0.03 -14.30
CA GLN A 253 -14.86 0.32 -14.38
C GLN A 253 -15.34 1.23 -13.25
N LYS A 254 -14.81 1.04 -12.04
CA LYS A 254 -15.11 1.91 -10.90
C LYS A 254 -14.60 3.34 -11.09
N TYR A 255 -13.36 3.50 -11.58
CA TYR A 255 -12.82 4.83 -11.84
C TYR A 255 -13.60 5.56 -12.93
N LEU A 256 -14.12 4.85 -13.94
CA LEU A 256 -15.00 5.42 -14.98
C LEU A 256 -16.35 5.94 -14.46
N GLN A 257 -16.75 5.62 -13.22
CA GLN A 257 -17.94 6.22 -12.61
C GLN A 257 -17.71 7.68 -12.17
N TYR A 258 -16.44 8.08 -12.05
CA TYR A 258 -16.04 9.39 -11.50
C TYR A 258 -15.21 10.21 -12.49
N PHE A 259 -14.41 9.56 -13.34
CA PHE A 259 -13.46 10.22 -14.22
C PHE A 259 -13.71 9.84 -15.68
N ALA A 260 -13.54 10.81 -16.57
CA ALA A 260 -13.60 10.56 -18.00
C ALA A 260 -12.39 9.72 -18.46
N LYS A 261 -12.54 8.98 -19.57
CA LYS A 261 -11.49 8.07 -20.07
C LYS A 261 -10.18 8.80 -20.39
N ASP A 262 -10.27 10.00 -20.94
CA ASP A 262 -9.14 10.87 -21.27
C ASP A 262 -8.42 11.42 -20.04
N GLN A 263 -9.01 11.36 -18.85
CA GLN A 263 -8.32 11.65 -17.59
C GLN A 263 -7.49 10.48 -17.08
N ILE A 264 -7.56 9.31 -17.72
CA ILE A 264 -6.88 8.09 -17.26
C ILE A 264 -5.93 7.57 -18.34
N LEU A 265 -4.62 7.69 -18.10
CA LEU A 265 -3.59 7.05 -18.91
C LEU A 265 -3.25 5.69 -18.32
N ILE A 266 -3.38 4.62 -19.10
CA ILE A 266 -2.83 3.31 -18.77
C ILE A 266 -1.45 3.15 -19.44
N VAL A 267 -0.47 2.72 -18.65
CA VAL A 267 0.88 2.36 -19.14
C VAL A 267 1.20 0.95 -18.65
N LEU A 268 1.67 0.10 -19.55
CA LEU A 268 1.97 -1.29 -19.24
C LEU A 268 3.44 -1.44 -18.82
N PHE A 269 3.67 -2.33 -17.86
CA PHE A 269 5.01 -2.70 -17.40
C PHE A 269 5.84 -3.29 -18.55
N GLU A 270 5.21 -4.04 -19.44
CA GLU A 270 5.83 -4.63 -20.62
C GLU A 270 6.32 -3.54 -21.60
N GLU A 271 5.54 -2.46 -21.80
CA GLU A 271 5.95 -1.29 -22.59
C GLU A 271 7.17 -0.62 -21.97
N ILE A 272 7.16 -0.35 -20.66
CA ILE A 272 8.29 0.25 -19.92
C ILE A 272 9.54 -0.62 -20.06
N LYS A 273 9.39 -1.95 -20.01
CA LYS A 273 10.52 -2.88 -20.10
C LYS A 273 11.13 -2.93 -21.51
N GLN A 274 10.30 -2.81 -22.55
CA GLN A 274 10.74 -2.85 -23.94
C GLN A 274 11.26 -1.50 -24.44
N GLN A 275 10.52 -0.41 -24.17
CA GLN A 275 10.79 0.94 -24.68
C GLN A 275 10.55 2.00 -23.58
N PRO A 276 11.44 2.08 -22.57
CA PRO A 276 11.24 2.94 -21.39
C PRO A 276 11.08 4.43 -21.74
N LEU A 277 11.88 4.93 -22.69
CA LEU A 277 11.84 6.34 -23.09
C LEU A 277 10.53 6.68 -23.83
N ALA A 278 10.01 5.78 -24.66
CA ALA A 278 8.73 5.98 -25.36
C ALA A 278 7.54 5.97 -24.37
N ALA A 279 7.56 5.05 -23.40
CA ALA A 279 6.56 5.02 -22.33
C ALA A 279 6.60 6.30 -21.48
N LEU A 280 7.79 6.79 -21.16
CA LEU A 280 7.97 8.02 -20.38
C LEU A 280 7.51 9.27 -21.15
N LYS A 281 7.82 9.35 -22.44
CA LYS A 281 7.35 10.42 -23.33
C LYS A 281 5.82 10.54 -23.32
N ARG A 282 5.11 9.41 -23.44
CA ARG A 282 3.63 9.39 -23.33
C ARG A 282 3.13 9.92 -21.99
N VAL A 283 3.83 9.61 -20.89
CA VAL A 283 3.49 10.14 -19.56
C VAL A 283 3.69 11.66 -19.51
N PHE A 284 4.80 12.18 -20.06
CA PHE A 284 5.09 13.62 -20.08
C PHE A 284 4.09 14.39 -20.96
N GLU A 285 3.79 13.89 -22.15
CA GLU A 285 2.74 14.42 -23.02
C GLU A 285 1.40 14.43 -22.30
N PHE A 286 1.03 13.31 -21.66
CA PHE A 286 -0.19 13.22 -20.88
C PHE A 286 -0.23 14.23 -19.75
N LEU A 287 0.89 14.53 -19.09
CA LEU A 287 0.98 15.54 -18.02
C LEU A 287 1.05 16.99 -18.55
N ASN A 288 1.18 17.21 -19.86
CA ASN A 288 1.40 18.53 -20.49
C ASN A 288 2.70 19.20 -20.02
N ILE A 289 3.79 18.44 -19.92
CA ILE A 289 5.15 18.94 -19.61
C ILE A 289 6.09 18.64 -20.78
N ASP A 290 7.35 19.09 -20.70
CA ASP A 290 8.35 18.85 -21.76
C ASP A 290 8.57 17.36 -22.03
N ALA A 291 8.03 16.89 -23.15
CA ALA A 291 8.10 15.49 -23.57
C ALA A 291 9.48 15.07 -24.09
N GLU A 292 10.33 16.04 -24.43
CA GLU A 292 11.69 15.80 -24.96
C GLU A 292 12.76 15.88 -23.87
N TYR A 293 12.38 16.23 -22.63
CA TYR A 293 13.31 16.24 -21.51
C TYR A 293 13.92 14.85 -21.28
N TYR A 294 15.24 14.81 -21.16
CA TYR A 294 16.00 13.59 -20.95
C TYR A 294 16.92 13.71 -19.73
N ASP A 295 16.94 12.67 -18.91
CA ASP A 295 17.92 12.48 -17.83
C ASP A 295 18.47 11.04 -17.88
N GLN A 296 19.77 10.88 -17.64
CA GLN A 296 20.43 9.56 -17.63
C GLN A 296 19.82 8.60 -16.58
N ALA A 297 19.16 9.12 -15.55
CA ALA A 297 18.44 8.33 -14.55
C ALA A 297 17.29 7.52 -15.15
N PHE A 298 16.73 7.93 -16.29
CA PHE A 298 15.59 7.26 -16.93
C PHE A 298 15.93 5.85 -17.43
N GLU A 299 17.17 5.65 -17.87
CA GLU A 299 17.65 4.34 -18.33
C GLU A 299 18.06 3.40 -17.19
N ARG A 300 18.18 3.93 -15.97
CA ARG A 300 18.61 3.12 -14.82
C ARG A 300 17.51 2.16 -14.43
N LYS A 301 17.77 0.86 -14.61
CA LYS A 301 16.94 -0.20 -14.05
C LYS A 301 16.89 -0.07 -12.52
N LYS A 302 15.73 0.27 -11.98
CA LYS A 302 15.46 0.28 -10.54
C LYS A 302 14.81 -1.04 -10.12
N ASN A 303 15.25 -1.59 -8.99
CA ASN A 303 14.67 -2.79 -8.39
C ASN A 303 14.61 -4.01 -9.33
N ILE A 304 15.76 -4.36 -9.94
CA ILE A 304 15.91 -5.64 -10.64
C ILE A 304 15.51 -6.74 -9.65
N GLY A 305 14.51 -7.54 -10.01
CA GLY A 305 14.04 -8.63 -9.16
C GLY A 305 15.20 -9.55 -8.79
N TYR A 306 15.28 -9.91 -7.51
CA TYR A 306 16.34 -10.76 -6.99
C TYR A 306 15.74 -12.01 -6.33
N SER A 307 16.54 -13.07 -6.28
CA SER A 307 16.24 -14.33 -5.63
C SER A 307 17.18 -14.57 -4.47
N ILE A 308 16.76 -15.46 -3.56
CA ILE A 308 17.48 -15.82 -2.36
C ILE A 308 17.90 -17.28 -2.46
N LYS A 309 19.20 -17.56 -2.32
CA LYS A 309 19.76 -18.91 -2.36
C LYS A 309 19.27 -19.77 -1.21
N ASN A 310 19.31 -19.23 0.00
CA ASN A 310 18.95 -19.88 1.24
C ASN A 310 17.98 -19.00 2.04
N LEU A 311 16.70 -19.38 1.99
CA LEU A 311 15.63 -18.65 2.65
C LEU A 311 15.73 -18.69 4.18
N ASN A 312 16.21 -19.80 4.76
CA ASN A 312 16.43 -19.90 6.20
C ASN A 312 17.51 -18.92 6.69
N LEU A 313 18.63 -18.83 5.96
CA LEU A 313 19.68 -17.86 6.26
C LEU A 313 19.16 -16.42 6.11
N HIS A 314 18.34 -16.16 5.09
CA HIS A 314 17.73 -14.85 4.90
C HIS A 314 16.87 -14.45 6.11
N TYR A 315 16.00 -15.36 6.57
CA TYR A 315 15.18 -15.13 7.75
C TYR A 315 16.00 -14.99 9.03
N LEU A 316 17.01 -15.83 9.23
CA LEU A 316 17.89 -15.74 10.40
C LEU A 316 18.54 -14.35 10.50
N LEU A 317 19.11 -13.85 9.39
CA LEU A 317 19.74 -12.53 9.34
C LEU A 317 18.72 -11.41 9.54
N HIS A 318 17.52 -11.54 8.97
CA HIS A 318 16.44 -10.56 9.15
C HIS A 318 15.90 -10.53 10.59
N HIS A 319 15.67 -11.68 11.21
CA HIS A 319 15.25 -11.75 12.61
C HIS A 319 16.33 -11.21 13.56
N THR A 320 17.60 -11.49 13.27
CA THR A 320 18.72 -10.92 14.03
C THR A 320 18.74 -9.40 13.92
N GLU A 321 18.50 -8.86 12.72
CA GLU A 321 18.36 -7.41 12.53
C GLU A 321 17.24 -6.82 13.40
N ILE A 322 16.06 -7.43 13.42
CA ILE A 322 14.91 -6.97 14.22
C ILE A 322 15.26 -6.99 15.70
N VAL A 323 15.79 -8.11 16.20
CA VAL A 323 16.18 -8.26 17.62
C VAL A 323 17.24 -7.22 18.00
N CYS A 324 18.26 -7.00 17.18
CA CYS A 324 19.26 -5.96 17.43
C CYS A 324 18.68 -4.55 17.46
N ARG A 325 17.69 -4.24 16.61
CA ARG A 325 17.03 -2.93 16.59
C ARG A 325 16.25 -2.64 17.86
N GLU A 326 15.65 -3.68 18.46
CA GLU A 326 14.87 -3.53 19.68
C GLU A 326 15.74 -3.56 20.95
N LEU A 327 16.83 -4.33 20.97
CA LEU A 327 17.67 -4.48 22.17
C LEU A 327 18.83 -3.49 22.27
N LEU A 328 19.25 -2.87 21.16
CA LEU A 328 20.46 -2.05 21.12
C LEU A 328 20.16 -0.58 20.77
N PRO A 329 20.98 0.37 21.26
CA PRO A 329 20.86 1.77 20.88
C PRO A 329 20.89 1.99 19.36
N PRO A 330 20.15 2.98 18.81
CA PRO A 330 20.00 3.19 17.36
C PRO A 330 21.31 3.25 16.58
N LYS A 331 22.35 3.89 17.14
CA LYS A 331 23.67 3.97 16.50
C LYS A 331 24.30 2.59 16.28
N ILE A 332 24.15 1.69 17.25
CA ILE A 332 24.72 0.33 17.20
C ILE A 332 23.87 -0.56 16.31
N SER A 333 22.55 -0.56 16.51
CA SER A 333 21.63 -1.39 15.75
C SER A 333 21.61 -1.03 14.26
N ASN A 334 21.72 0.25 13.89
CA ASN A 334 21.85 0.65 12.48
C ASN A 334 23.13 0.12 11.83
N LYS A 335 24.26 0.13 12.56
CA LYS A 335 25.54 -0.41 12.06
C LYS A 335 25.46 -1.92 11.88
N ILE A 336 24.83 -2.65 12.81
CA ILE A 336 24.62 -4.09 12.70
C ILE A 336 23.66 -4.41 11.55
N SER A 337 22.51 -3.72 11.47
CA SER A 337 21.53 -3.86 10.38
C SER A 337 22.19 -3.70 9.01
N TYR A 338 23.01 -2.64 8.85
CA TYR A 338 23.77 -2.42 7.62
C TYR A 338 24.69 -3.61 7.29
N ARG A 339 25.48 -4.09 8.27
CA ARG A 339 26.40 -5.22 8.06
C ARG A 339 25.67 -6.52 7.73
N LEU A 340 24.56 -6.83 8.41
CA LEU A 340 23.75 -8.03 8.14
C LEU A 340 23.15 -7.98 6.73
N LYS A 341 22.62 -6.81 6.31
CA LYS A 341 22.08 -6.62 4.96
C LYS A 341 23.15 -6.76 3.89
N GLU A 342 24.31 -6.13 4.07
CA GLU A 342 25.43 -6.26 3.14
C GLU A 342 25.96 -7.70 3.06
N HIS A 343 26.04 -8.39 4.20
CA HIS A 343 26.42 -9.80 4.22
C HIS A 343 25.41 -10.66 3.46
N ASN A 344 24.10 -10.53 3.75
CA ASN A 344 23.03 -11.25 3.06
C ASN A 344 23.07 -10.98 1.56
N LYS A 345 23.26 -9.71 1.16
CA LYS A 345 23.40 -9.30 -0.24
C LYS A 345 24.60 -9.96 -0.93
N LYS A 346 25.73 -10.06 -0.25
CA LYS A 346 26.95 -10.66 -0.80
C LYS A 346 26.84 -12.18 -0.97
N VAL A 347 26.29 -12.89 0.03
CA VAL A 347 26.35 -14.37 0.06
C VAL A 347 25.09 -15.06 -0.43
N ASN A 348 23.93 -14.40 -0.32
CA ASN A 348 22.63 -15.05 -0.42
C ASN A 348 21.72 -14.47 -1.52
N ILE A 349 21.95 -13.23 -1.97
CA ILE A 349 21.16 -12.59 -3.04
C ILE A 349 21.74 -12.95 -4.42
N ILE A 350 20.85 -13.31 -5.35
CA ILE A 350 21.15 -13.42 -6.79
C ILE A 350 20.29 -12.38 -7.51
N ASN A 351 20.88 -11.55 -8.37
CA ASN A 351 20.18 -10.52 -9.14
C ASN A 351 19.42 -11.10 -10.35
N GLN A 352 18.60 -12.11 -10.09
CA GLN A 352 17.70 -12.74 -11.03
C GLN A 352 16.35 -12.92 -10.36
N ARG A 353 15.28 -12.78 -11.13
CA ARG A 353 13.95 -13.05 -10.62
C ARG A 353 13.85 -14.49 -10.11
N PRO A 354 13.22 -14.73 -8.94
CA PRO A 354 12.98 -16.09 -8.49
C PRO A 354 12.14 -16.84 -9.52
N THR A 355 12.63 -17.99 -9.96
CA THR A 355 11.85 -18.99 -10.68
C THR A 355 11.37 -20.00 -9.66
N GLN A 356 10.07 -20.00 -9.39
CA GLN A 356 9.44 -21.09 -8.66
C GLN A 356 8.71 -21.96 -9.66
N GLN A 357 8.84 -23.27 -9.50
CA GLN A 357 8.01 -24.22 -10.22
C GLN A 357 6.61 -24.12 -9.60
N ILE A 358 5.74 -23.36 -10.25
CA ILE A 358 4.33 -23.25 -9.89
C ILE A 358 3.66 -24.54 -10.37
N GLU A 359 2.82 -25.14 -9.55
CA GLU A 359 2.04 -26.30 -9.92
C GLU A 359 1.19 -25.95 -11.15
N GLN A 360 1.30 -26.76 -12.22
CA GLN A 360 0.68 -26.43 -13.50
C GLN A 360 -0.85 -26.30 -13.39
N GLY A 361 -1.48 -27.00 -12.44
CA GLY A 361 -2.93 -26.96 -12.22
C GLY A 361 -3.43 -25.57 -11.81
N ILE A 362 -2.87 -24.99 -10.73
CA ILE A 362 -3.30 -23.66 -10.26
C ILE A 362 -2.95 -22.57 -11.28
N TYR A 363 -1.79 -22.71 -11.94
CA TYR A 363 -1.31 -21.73 -12.90
C TYR A 363 -2.27 -21.64 -14.09
N ARG A 364 -2.65 -22.78 -14.68
CA ARG A 364 -3.61 -22.83 -15.79
C ARG A 364 -4.98 -22.30 -15.40
N GLN A 365 -5.46 -22.61 -14.19
CA GLN A 365 -6.74 -22.10 -13.70
C GLN A 365 -6.74 -20.57 -13.62
N LEU A 366 -5.72 -19.98 -12.99
CA LEU A 366 -5.61 -18.53 -12.85
C LEU A 366 -5.43 -17.86 -14.23
N GLN A 367 -4.63 -18.45 -15.11
CA GLN A 367 -4.43 -17.93 -16.46
C GLN A 367 -5.74 -17.88 -17.26
N GLN A 368 -6.58 -18.91 -17.17
CA GLN A 368 -7.91 -18.90 -17.79
C GLN A 368 -8.83 -17.82 -17.22
N GLU A 369 -8.85 -17.67 -15.89
CA GLU A 369 -9.64 -16.63 -15.22
C GLU A 369 -9.22 -15.23 -15.67
N TYR A 370 -7.91 -14.94 -15.69
CA TYR A 370 -7.41 -13.62 -16.06
C TYR A 370 -7.49 -13.33 -17.54
N ARG A 371 -7.48 -14.34 -18.41
CA ARG A 371 -7.71 -14.13 -19.85
C ARG A 371 -9.03 -13.41 -20.12
N LEU A 372 -10.12 -13.87 -19.50
CA LEU A 372 -11.43 -13.23 -19.63
C LEU A 372 -11.45 -11.81 -19.02
N ASN A 373 -10.78 -11.63 -17.88
CA ASN A 373 -10.69 -10.32 -17.22
C ASN A 373 -9.86 -9.32 -18.03
N ASN A 374 -8.81 -9.79 -18.70
CA ASN A 374 -7.96 -8.99 -19.58
C ASN A 374 -8.72 -8.57 -20.83
N GLN A 375 -9.50 -9.47 -21.45
CA GLN A 375 -10.39 -9.12 -22.57
C GLN A 375 -11.36 -8.00 -22.20
N LYS A 376 -12.05 -8.12 -21.06
CA LYS A 376 -12.93 -7.06 -20.56
C LYS A 376 -12.19 -5.74 -20.34
N LEU A 377 -10.98 -5.78 -19.79
CA LEU A 377 -10.18 -4.57 -19.60
C LEU A 377 -9.79 -3.94 -20.95
N ALA A 378 -9.32 -4.74 -21.91
CA ALA A 378 -8.94 -4.28 -23.24
C ALA A 378 -10.11 -3.57 -23.93
N GLU A 379 -11.30 -4.18 -23.92
CA GLU A 379 -12.52 -3.60 -24.47
C GLU A 379 -12.94 -2.32 -23.74
N LEU A 380 -12.95 -2.33 -22.41
CA LEU A 380 -13.38 -1.17 -21.60
C LEU A 380 -12.43 0.01 -21.76
N ALA A 381 -11.12 -0.23 -21.72
CA ALA A 381 -10.09 0.81 -21.78
C ALA A 381 -9.69 1.18 -23.22
N GLY A 382 -10.01 0.35 -24.21
CA GLY A 382 -9.58 0.55 -25.60
C GLY A 382 -8.05 0.41 -25.76
N ILE A 383 -7.44 -0.53 -25.05
CA ILE A 383 -5.99 -0.76 -25.06
C ILE A 383 -5.66 -2.16 -25.58
N ASP A 384 -4.49 -2.30 -26.22
CA ASP A 384 -3.97 -3.60 -26.63
C ASP A 384 -3.29 -4.31 -25.45
N LEU A 385 -3.77 -5.51 -25.13
CA LEU A 385 -3.22 -6.39 -24.10
C LEU A 385 -2.67 -7.70 -24.69
N SER A 386 -2.41 -7.76 -26.00
CA SER A 386 -1.83 -8.92 -26.68
C SER A 386 -0.51 -9.38 -26.07
N LEU A 387 0.24 -8.47 -25.45
CA LEU A 387 1.46 -8.77 -24.68
C LEU A 387 1.22 -9.64 -23.44
N TRP A 388 -0.03 -9.84 -23.03
CA TRP A 388 -0.43 -10.68 -21.89
C TRP A 388 -1.03 -12.02 -22.32
N ASP A 389 -1.28 -12.22 -23.62
CA ASP A 389 -1.80 -13.48 -24.16
C ASP A 389 -0.66 -14.50 -24.31
N PHE A 390 -0.34 -15.20 -23.22
CA PHE A 390 0.58 -16.34 -23.19
C PHE A 390 -0.17 -17.67 -23.11
#